data_AF-A0AAN4SGP4-F1
#
_entry.id   AF-A0AAN4SGP4-F1
#
_cell.length_a   1.000
_cell.length_b   1.000
_cell.length_c   1.000
_cell.angle_alpha   90.00
_cell.angle_beta   90.00
_cell.angle_gamma   90.00
#
_symmetry.space_group_name_H-M   'P 1'
#
loop_
_entity.id
_entity.type
_entity.pdbx_description
1 polymer ?
#
loop_
_entity_poly.entity_id
_entity_poly.type
_entity_poly.pdbx_seq_one_letter_code
_entity_poly.pdbx_strand_id
1 'polypeptide(L)'
;MDTFFNDIVPTSNLVKRFYLLEYFLILLKSVESYTNQGDIFESFKKMKKEYQLGESKYKKITNEEDDEPTEKQNIKFRYTFEQVLHEALNYNLIEKKDFTNGLFIERNSAKRLVEIERAKNVFLTSIGEQALLEHKRGKFFFNIFLFKLMEDKHKAFYDIVKLCYNDRSLKNGLLIFPIYSGLKLGFDKSTFTTNQHVLDYSKELMRRLEVDIKDYTNKEISLNDAEERLIFKLKQDGIITDNPCDLFQPKLYNAALSRFRKYWLSYFLNQIYNYKYSFSTFSLWIERAKQIGIIHTTEFFPDFSGRLVFPTSVIHTKINNSDFEKVYEYPTGQSLCIHKPQWTNSNNQDEFVKVLQEEFLFLQKTRKTHFINLLDLKERVCFKKRIPGFIFDDFLEKTYLMNLKGEIRVKISLEADKLPQETNAMYLKREPILVNGKYKNIISINYGGK
;
A
#
# COMPACT_ATOMS: atom_id res chain seq x y z
N MET A 1 -33.62 18.53 -24.19
CA MET A 1 -32.91 19.03 -23.00
C MET A 1 -33.08 17.97 -21.94
N ASP A 2 -32.08 17.11 -21.77
CA ASP A 2 -31.91 16.25 -20.59
C ASP A 2 -30.41 16.07 -20.42
N THR A 3 -29.76 17.09 -19.86
CA THR A 3 -28.39 16.99 -19.35
C THR A 3 -28.44 16.16 -18.07
N PHE A 4 -28.46 14.84 -18.21
CA PHE A 4 -28.11 13.96 -17.09
C PHE A 4 -26.71 14.38 -16.61
N PHE A 5 -26.63 14.77 -15.34
CA PHE A 5 -25.36 15.10 -14.69
C PHE A 5 -24.40 13.91 -14.81
N ASN A 6 -23.35 14.06 -15.62
CA ASN A 6 -22.22 13.12 -15.73
C ASN A 6 -21.31 13.21 -14.49
N ASP A 7 -21.89 13.22 -13.30
CA ASP A 7 -21.14 13.34 -12.06
C ASP A 7 -20.59 11.98 -11.66
N ILE A 8 -19.27 11.90 -11.55
CA ILE A 8 -18.58 10.71 -11.03
C ILE A 8 -18.83 10.67 -9.52
N VAL A 9 -19.51 9.63 -9.03
CA VAL A 9 -19.79 9.44 -7.59
C VAL A 9 -18.94 8.28 -7.04
N PRO A 10 -17.87 8.55 -6.28
CA PRO A 10 -17.07 7.51 -5.66
C PRO A 10 -17.83 6.77 -4.55
N THR A 11 -17.62 5.45 -4.45
CA THR A 11 -18.19 4.55 -3.44
C THR A 11 -17.12 3.68 -2.77
N SER A 12 -16.04 4.31 -2.32
CA SER A 12 -14.83 3.64 -1.82
C SER A 12 -14.99 2.86 -0.50
N ASN A 13 -16.12 3.01 0.20
CA ASN A 13 -16.36 2.50 1.57
C ASN A 13 -16.55 0.98 1.73
N LEU A 14 -16.75 0.23 0.64
CA LEU A 14 -17.25 -1.15 0.71
C LEU A 14 -16.16 -2.23 0.58
N VAL A 15 -14.88 -1.89 0.70
CA VAL A 15 -13.76 -2.78 0.34
C VAL A 15 -13.10 -3.42 1.56
N LYS A 16 -12.67 -4.68 1.43
CA LYS A 16 -12.15 -5.51 2.52
C LYS A 16 -10.63 -5.37 2.65
N ARG A 17 -10.09 -5.81 3.79
CA ARG A 17 -8.74 -5.48 4.28
C ARG A 17 -7.61 -6.31 3.64
N PHE A 18 -7.45 -6.29 2.33
CA PHE A 18 -6.29 -6.91 1.68
C PHE A 18 -5.69 -6.03 0.58
N TYR A 19 -4.40 -5.75 0.76
CA TYR A 19 -3.67 -4.75 -0.02
C TYR A 19 -3.19 -5.29 -1.36
N LEU A 20 -2.72 -6.54 -1.41
CA LEU A 20 -2.09 -7.15 -2.58
C LEU A 20 -3.12 -7.71 -3.56
N LEU A 21 -2.97 -7.40 -4.85
CA LEU A 21 -3.85 -7.90 -5.90
C LEU A 21 -3.60 -9.39 -6.20
N GLU A 22 -2.43 -9.91 -5.84
CA GLU A 22 -2.08 -11.33 -5.94
C GLU A 22 -3.04 -12.24 -5.14
N TYR A 23 -3.74 -11.71 -4.14
CA TYR A 23 -4.79 -12.47 -3.46
C TYR A 23 -5.91 -12.92 -4.40
N PHE A 24 -6.32 -12.08 -5.37
CA PHE A 24 -7.28 -12.48 -6.40
C PHE A 24 -6.68 -13.57 -7.29
N LEU A 25 -5.41 -13.42 -7.71
CA LEU A 25 -4.76 -14.39 -8.57
C LEU A 25 -4.76 -15.80 -7.96
N ILE A 26 -4.33 -15.92 -6.70
CA ILE A 26 -4.26 -17.24 -6.05
C ILE A 26 -5.65 -17.82 -5.78
N LEU A 27 -6.67 -16.98 -5.57
CA LEU A 27 -8.05 -17.44 -5.49
C LEU A 27 -8.50 -17.99 -6.85
N LEU A 28 -8.33 -17.24 -7.93
CA LEU A 28 -8.78 -17.65 -9.25
C LEU A 28 -8.09 -18.93 -9.73
N LYS A 29 -6.78 -19.08 -9.49
CA LYS A 29 -6.06 -20.33 -9.75
C LYS A 29 -6.58 -21.51 -8.93
N SER A 30 -6.97 -21.26 -7.68
CA SER A 30 -7.54 -22.31 -6.83
C SER A 30 -8.93 -22.73 -7.32
N VAL A 31 -9.75 -21.78 -7.80
CA VAL A 31 -11.07 -22.05 -8.38
C VAL A 31 -10.96 -22.70 -9.78
N GLU A 32 -9.90 -22.41 -10.54
CA GLU A 32 -9.59 -23.10 -11.81
C GLU A 32 -9.34 -24.60 -11.58
N SER A 33 -8.76 -24.95 -10.43
CA SER A 33 -8.33 -26.31 -10.10
C SER A 33 -9.38 -27.12 -9.32
N TYR A 34 -10.24 -26.45 -8.55
CA TYR A 34 -11.19 -27.08 -7.64
C TYR A 34 -12.53 -26.36 -7.67
N THR A 35 -13.63 -27.11 -7.50
CA THR A 35 -14.99 -26.55 -7.42
C THR A 35 -15.52 -26.45 -6.00
N ASN A 36 -15.12 -27.37 -5.12
CA ASN A 36 -15.56 -27.38 -3.73
C ASN A 36 -14.85 -26.28 -2.92
N GLN A 37 -15.60 -25.44 -2.20
CA GLN A 37 -15.02 -24.33 -1.42
C GLN A 37 -13.95 -24.76 -0.39
N GLY A 38 -14.05 -25.97 0.17
CA GLY A 38 -13.06 -26.53 1.08
C GLY A 38 -11.72 -26.78 0.41
N ASP A 39 -11.73 -27.46 -0.74
CA ASP A 39 -10.51 -27.74 -1.52
C ASP A 39 -9.88 -26.47 -2.09
N ILE A 40 -10.73 -25.52 -2.54
CA ILE A 40 -10.29 -24.19 -2.96
C ILE A 40 -9.56 -23.48 -1.82
N PHE A 41 -10.07 -23.56 -0.58
CA PHE A 41 -9.43 -22.95 0.58
C PHE A 41 -8.05 -23.55 0.87
N GLU A 42 -7.91 -24.88 0.81
CA GLU A 42 -6.63 -25.55 1.02
C GLU A 42 -5.60 -25.19 -0.06
N SER A 43 -6.02 -25.14 -1.33
CA SER A 43 -5.20 -24.65 -2.44
C SER A 43 -4.79 -23.18 -2.24
N PHE A 44 -5.73 -22.31 -1.86
CA PHE A 44 -5.47 -20.90 -1.59
C PHE A 44 -4.45 -20.73 -0.46
N LYS A 45 -4.56 -21.53 0.60
CA LYS A 45 -3.62 -21.53 1.74
C LYS A 45 -2.20 -21.87 1.28
N LYS A 46 -2.04 -22.90 0.44
CA LYS A 46 -0.75 -23.30 -0.13
C LYS A 46 -0.15 -22.18 -0.99
N MET A 47 -0.92 -21.66 -1.95
CA MET A 47 -0.45 -20.59 -2.84
C MET A 47 -0.14 -19.29 -2.08
N LYS A 48 -0.90 -18.97 -1.02
CA LYS A 48 -0.59 -17.80 -0.16
C LYS A 48 0.80 -17.90 0.45
N LYS A 49 1.25 -19.10 0.86
CA LYS A 49 2.61 -19.35 1.35
C LYS A 49 3.63 -19.21 0.21
N GLU A 50 3.39 -19.85 -0.94
CA GLU A 50 4.27 -19.80 -2.13
C GLU A 50 4.51 -18.37 -2.64
N TYR A 51 3.47 -17.56 -2.70
CA TYR A 51 3.54 -16.15 -3.11
C TYR A 51 4.01 -15.21 -1.98
N GLN A 52 4.33 -15.75 -0.80
CA GLN A 52 4.80 -15.03 0.37
C GLN A 52 3.87 -13.88 0.79
N LEU A 53 2.55 -14.05 0.63
CA LEU A 53 1.59 -12.99 0.92
C LEU A 53 1.41 -12.84 2.44
N GLY A 54 1.75 -11.66 2.96
CA GLY A 54 1.63 -11.32 4.37
C GLY A 54 0.21 -10.95 4.79
N GLU A 55 -0.04 -10.94 6.10
CA GLU A 55 -1.31 -10.42 6.68
C GLU A 55 -1.40 -8.89 6.64
N SER A 56 -0.26 -8.22 6.39
CA SER A 56 -0.16 -6.78 6.21
C SER A 56 0.02 -6.43 4.74
N LYS A 57 0.27 -5.15 4.44
CA LYS A 57 0.66 -4.68 3.10
C LYS A 57 2.06 -5.12 2.66
N TYR A 58 2.84 -5.74 3.55
CA TYR A 58 4.19 -6.23 3.28
C TYR A 58 4.17 -7.74 3.03
N LYS A 59 4.98 -8.17 2.06
CA LYS A 59 5.26 -9.59 1.81
C LYS A 59 6.14 -10.19 2.90
N LYS A 60 6.04 -11.50 3.08
CA LYS A 60 6.95 -12.26 3.96
C LYS A 60 8.31 -12.37 3.26
N ILE A 61 9.39 -12.17 4.01
CA ILE A 61 10.77 -12.15 3.45
C ILE A 61 11.50 -13.46 3.71
N THR A 62 10.91 -14.35 4.51
CA THR A 62 11.40 -15.69 4.76
C THR A 62 10.27 -16.67 4.52
N ASN A 63 10.60 -17.80 3.88
CA ASN A 63 9.74 -18.97 3.93
C ASN A 63 9.77 -19.47 5.37
N GLU A 64 8.67 -19.31 6.09
CA GLU A 64 8.45 -20.11 7.30
C GLU A 64 8.25 -21.54 6.77
N GLU A 65 9.28 -22.37 6.91
CA GLU A 65 9.28 -23.79 6.53
C GLU A 65 8.17 -24.54 7.30
N ASP A 66 7.50 -25.45 6.58
CA ASP A 66 6.84 -26.72 6.95
C ASP A 66 6.07 -26.94 8.27
N ASP A 67 5.94 -25.95 9.16
CA ASP A 67 5.08 -26.09 10.32
C ASP A 67 3.60 -26.03 9.90
N GLU A 68 2.82 -26.98 10.42
CA GLU A 68 1.36 -26.93 10.33
C GLU A 68 0.87 -25.60 10.94
N PRO A 69 0.04 -24.84 10.22
CA PRO A 69 -0.46 -23.57 10.74
C PRO A 69 -1.25 -23.81 12.03
N THR A 70 -0.90 -23.05 13.06
CA THR A 70 -1.65 -23.01 14.33
C THR A 70 -3.12 -22.69 14.08
N GLU A 71 -4.00 -23.09 15.00
CA GLU A 71 -5.44 -22.78 14.92
C GLU A 71 -5.71 -21.28 14.68
N LYS A 72 -4.98 -20.41 15.38
CA LYS A 72 -5.05 -18.94 15.20
C LYS A 72 -4.67 -18.52 13.78
N GLN A 73 -3.65 -19.13 13.17
CA GLN A 73 -3.26 -18.84 11.79
C GLN A 73 -4.32 -19.34 10.80
N ASN A 74 -4.90 -20.51 11.04
CA ASN A 74 -5.99 -21.05 10.21
C ASN A 74 -7.24 -20.17 10.25
N ILE A 75 -7.62 -19.64 11.42
CA ILE A 75 -8.73 -18.67 11.54
C ILE A 75 -8.45 -17.42 10.69
N LYS A 76 -7.23 -16.90 10.74
CA LYS A 76 -6.84 -15.73 9.94
C LYS A 76 -6.82 -16.03 8.44
N PHE A 77 -6.31 -17.18 8.03
CA PHE A 77 -6.34 -17.59 6.62
C PHE A 77 -7.77 -17.72 6.11
N ARG A 78 -8.66 -18.35 6.90
CA ARG A 78 -10.07 -18.47 6.56
C ARG A 78 -10.72 -17.10 6.45
N TYR A 79 -10.44 -16.19 7.38
CA TYR A 79 -10.90 -14.80 7.28
C TYR A 79 -10.45 -14.13 5.98
N THR A 80 -9.15 -14.18 5.66
CA THR A 80 -8.62 -13.61 4.40
C THR A 80 -9.29 -14.25 3.18
N PHE A 81 -9.38 -15.58 3.13
CA PHE A 81 -10.01 -16.31 2.05
C PHE A 81 -11.46 -15.86 1.82
N GLU A 82 -12.30 -15.83 2.87
CA GLU A 82 -13.70 -15.40 2.74
C GLU A 82 -13.82 -13.93 2.30
N GLN A 83 -12.91 -13.05 2.73
CA GLN A 83 -12.91 -11.65 2.26
C GLN A 83 -12.57 -11.54 0.77
N VAL A 84 -11.54 -12.28 0.31
CA VAL A 84 -11.13 -12.26 -1.10
C VAL A 84 -12.21 -12.91 -1.97
N LEU A 85 -12.80 -14.02 -1.51
CA LEU A 85 -13.93 -14.69 -2.15
C LEU A 85 -15.12 -13.73 -2.32
N HIS A 86 -15.45 -12.98 -1.27
CA HIS A 86 -16.54 -12.01 -1.32
C HIS A 86 -16.26 -10.85 -2.29
N GLU A 87 -15.05 -10.29 -2.30
CA GLU A 87 -14.70 -9.26 -3.30
C GLU A 87 -14.65 -9.83 -4.72
N ALA A 88 -14.20 -11.07 -4.93
CA ALA A 88 -14.17 -11.69 -6.24
C ALA A 88 -15.59 -11.92 -6.80
N LEU A 89 -16.54 -12.32 -5.96
CA LEU A 89 -17.97 -12.34 -6.31
C LEU A 89 -18.46 -10.93 -6.67
N ASN A 90 -18.06 -9.92 -5.90
CA ASN A 90 -18.45 -8.53 -6.12
C ASN A 90 -17.93 -7.98 -7.47
N TYR A 91 -16.77 -8.44 -7.95
CA TYR A 91 -16.23 -8.09 -9.27
C TYR A 91 -16.62 -9.10 -10.37
N ASN A 92 -17.56 -10.01 -10.07
CA ASN A 92 -18.04 -11.03 -10.99
C ASN A 92 -16.90 -11.89 -11.59
N LEU A 93 -15.83 -12.12 -10.83
CA LEU A 93 -14.72 -12.99 -11.23
C LEU A 93 -15.03 -14.48 -10.99
N ILE A 94 -15.92 -14.74 -10.04
CA ILE A 94 -16.38 -16.07 -9.67
C ILE A 94 -17.88 -16.03 -9.41
N GLU A 95 -18.51 -17.19 -9.42
CA GLU A 95 -19.91 -17.39 -9.06
C GLU A 95 -20.05 -18.55 -8.09
N LYS A 96 -21.09 -18.51 -7.24
CA LYS A 96 -21.48 -19.60 -6.34
C LYS A 96 -22.70 -20.30 -6.89
N LYS A 97 -22.65 -21.62 -6.98
CA LYS A 97 -23.81 -22.46 -7.29
C LYS A 97 -24.03 -23.42 -6.13
N ASP A 98 -25.20 -23.32 -5.53
CA ASP A 98 -25.65 -24.29 -4.54
C ASP A 98 -26.20 -25.51 -5.28
N PHE A 99 -25.59 -26.66 -5.07
CA PHE A 99 -26.16 -27.94 -5.50
C PHE A 99 -26.76 -28.62 -4.28
N THR A 100 -28.06 -28.86 -4.32
CA THR A 100 -28.74 -29.74 -3.37
C THR A 100 -28.51 -31.19 -3.81
N ASN A 101 -27.55 -31.87 -3.18
CA ASN A 101 -27.48 -33.33 -3.27
C ASN A 101 -28.53 -33.91 -2.32
N GLY A 102 -29.76 -34.05 -2.83
CA GLY A 102 -30.81 -34.78 -2.11
C GLY A 102 -30.58 -36.28 -2.24
N LEU A 103 -30.37 -36.98 -1.12
CA LEU A 103 -30.48 -38.44 -1.09
C LEU A 103 -31.93 -38.79 -0.75
N PHE A 104 -32.63 -39.44 -1.68
CA PHE A 104 -33.93 -40.04 -1.35
C PHE A 104 -33.68 -41.32 -0.55
N ILE A 105 -34.06 -41.31 0.73
CA ILE A 105 -34.11 -42.52 1.54
C ILE A 105 -35.57 -42.94 1.62
N GLU A 106 -35.91 -44.08 0.99
CA GLU A 106 -37.22 -44.71 1.18
C GLU A 106 -37.20 -45.52 2.49
N ARG A 107 -38.03 -45.11 3.46
CA ARG A 107 -38.41 -45.94 4.60
C ARG A 107 -39.94 -45.94 4.69
N ASN A 108 -40.55 -47.12 4.67
CA ASN A 108 -41.99 -47.35 4.89
C ASN A 108 -42.91 -46.44 4.05
N SER A 109 -42.73 -46.48 2.72
CA SER A 109 -43.64 -45.83 1.74
C SER A 109 -43.75 -44.29 1.82
N ALA A 110 -42.94 -43.64 2.66
CA ALA A 110 -42.85 -42.18 2.73
C ALA A 110 -41.48 -41.74 2.17
N LYS A 111 -41.48 -41.09 1.00
CA LYS A 111 -40.28 -40.42 0.47
C LYS A 111 -40.00 -39.19 1.32
N ARG A 112 -38.92 -39.22 2.10
CA ARG A 112 -38.46 -38.06 2.87
C ARG A 112 -37.15 -37.56 2.26
N LEU A 113 -37.13 -36.29 1.88
CA LEU A 113 -35.90 -35.61 1.45
C LEU A 113 -35.04 -35.39 2.69
N VAL A 114 -33.87 -36.01 2.73
CA VAL A 114 -32.84 -35.69 3.73
C VAL A 114 -31.86 -34.76 3.04
N GLU A 115 -31.84 -33.48 3.44
CA GLU A 115 -30.82 -32.53 2.99
C GLU A 115 -29.45 -32.98 3.52
N ILE A 116 -28.61 -33.55 2.65
CA ILE A 116 -27.21 -33.78 2.94
C ILE A 116 -26.46 -32.53 2.49
N GLU A 117 -25.65 -31.97 3.40
CA GLU A 117 -24.77 -30.79 3.27
C GLU A 117 -24.84 -30.01 1.95
N ARG A 118 -25.19 -28.71 2.03
CA ARG A 118 -25.05 -27.79 0.89
C ARG A 118 -23.59 -27.69 0.48
N ALA A 119 -23.20 -28.41 -0.57
CA ALA A 119 -21.92 -28.23 -1.21
C ALA A 119 -21.89 -26.84 -1.84
N LYS A 120 -21.11 -25.93 -1.24
CA LYS A 120 -20.86 -24.60 -1.80
C LYS A 120 -19.85 -24.73 -2.92
N ASN A 121 -20.35 -24.91 -4.14
CA ASN A 121 -19.49 -24.96 -5.31
C ASN A 121 -19.23 -23.54 -5.83
N VAL A 122 -17.97 -23.28 -6.16
CA VAL A 122 -17.50 -22.01 -6.70
C VAL A 122 -16.91 -22.26 -8.08
N PHE A 123 -17.25 -21.41 -9.04
CA PHE A 123 -16.78 -21.52 -10.42
C PHE A 123 -16.20 -20.20 -10.89
N LEU A 124 -15.26 -20.24 -11.83
CA LEU A 124 -14.83 -19.07 -12.57
C LEU A 124 -15.98 -18.60 -13.48
N THR A 125 -16.13 -17.29 -13.60
CA THR A 125 -16.91 -16.68 -14.69
C THR A 125 -16.01 -16.44 -15.90
N SER A 126 -16.58 -16.03 -17.04
CA SER A 126 -15.79 -15.57 -18.19
C SER A 126 -14.86 -14.39 -17.86
N ILE A 127 -15.26 -13.52 -16.93
CA ILE A 127 -14.40 -12.41 -16.46
C ILE A 127 -13.24 -12.96 -15.61
N GLY A 128 -13.49 -13.97 -14.77
CA GLY A 128 -12.44 -14.65 -14.01
C GLY A 128 -11.42 -15.36 -14.90
N GLU A 129 -11.89 -16.07 -15.93
CA GLU A 129 -11.04 -16.70 -16.94
C GLU A 129 -10.20 -15.66 -17.70
N GLN A 130 -10.82 -14.55 -18.13
CA GLN A 130 -10.10 -13.45 -18.78
C GLN A 130 -9.02 -12.86 -17.86
N ALA A 131 -9.30 -12.70 -16.57
CA ALA A 131 -8.29 -12.24 -15.62
C ALA A 131 -7.07 -13.18 -15.59
N LEU A 132 -7.28 -14.50 -15.56
CA LEU A 132 -6.18 -15.47 -15.63
C LEU A 132 -5.41 -15.40 -16.95
N LEU A 133 -6.08 -15.14 -18.07
CA LEU A 133 -5.43 -14.92 -19.37
C LEU A 133 -4.56 -13.65 -19.36
N GLU A 134 -5.04 -12.55 -18.79
CA GLU A 134 -4.24 -11.31 -18.64
C GLU A 134 -3.00 -11.55 -17.78
N HIS A 135 -3.10 -12.38 -16.73
CA HIS A 135 -1.93 -12.77 -15.94
C HIS A 135 -0.88 -13.52 -16.76
N LYS A 136 -1.28 -14.37 -17.72
CA LYS A 136 -0.32 -15.06 -18.62
C LYS A 136 0.48 -14.08 -19.48
N ARG A 137 -0.06 -12.90 -19.79
CA ARG A 137 0.66 -11.81 -20.49
C ARG A 137 1.64 -11.08 -19.58
N GLY A 138 1.40 -11.11 -18.26
CA GLY A 138 2.26 -10.56 -17.23
C GLY A 138 1.49 -9.91 -16.10
N LYS A 139 2.14 -9.79 -14.93
CA LYS A 139 1.56 -9.21 -13.71
C LYS A 139 0.93 -7.84 -13.91
N PHE A 140 1.56 -6.98 -14.72
CA PHE A 140 1.05 -5.64 -14.99
C PHE A 140 -0.33 -5.66 -15.66
N PHE A 141 -0.52 -6.53 -16.66
CA PHE A 141 -1.80 -6.66 -17.38
C PHE A 141 -2.92 -7.17 -16.47
N PHE A 142 -2.63 -8.17 -15.63
CA PHE A 142 -3.56 -8.64 -14.60
C PHE A 142 -3.99 -7.52 -13.64
N ASN A 143 -3.02 -6.74 -13.13
CA ASN A 143 -3.30 -5.65 -12.21
C ASN A 143 -4.15 -4.55 -12.88
N ILE A 144 -3.87 -4.22 -14.13
CA ILE A 144 -4.66 -3.27 -14.92
C ILE A 144 -6.09 -3.79 -15.16
N PHE A 145 -6.25 -5.09 -15.41
CA PHE A 145 -7.57 -5.70 -15.59
C PHE A 145 -8.41 -5.59 -14.31
N LEU A 146 -7.86 -6.00 -13.16
CA LEU A 146 -8.55 -5.87 -11.87
C LEU A 146 -8.82 -4.41 -11.50
N PHE A 147 -7.87 -3.52 -11.79
CA PHE A 147 -8.03 -2.09 -11.61
C PHE A 147 -9.28 -1.57 -12.32
N LYS A 148 -9.50 -1.94 -13.59
CA LYS A 148 -10.67 -1.50 -14.36
C LYS A 148 -11.96 -1.93 -13.68
N LEU A 149 -12.06 -3.19 -13.25
CA LEU A 149 -13.23 -3.70 -12.50
C LEU A 149 -13.47 -2.92 -11.20
N MET A 150 -12.41 -2.65 -10.44
CA MET A 150 -12.50 -1.86 -9.21
C MET A 150 -12.92 -0.41 -9.50
N GLU A 151 -12.36 0.21 -10.53
CA GLU A 151 -12.65 1.60 -10.90
C GLU A 151 -14.05 1.75 -11.49
N ASP A 152 -14.51 0.81 -12.31
CA ASP A 152 -15.88 0.73 -12.80
C ASP A 152 -16.87 0.76 -11.63
N LYS A 153 -16.58 -0.02 -10.60
CA LYS A 153 -17.49 -0.20 -9.46
C LYS A 153 -17.42 0.91 -8.42
N HIS A 154 -16.21 1.40 -8.11
CA HIS A 154 -15.99 2.25 -6.94
C HIS A 154 -15.54 3.66 -7.27
N LYS A 155 -14.96 3.90 -8.46
CA LYS A 155 -14.31 5.18 -8.83
C LYS A 155 -13.32 5.67 -7.76
N ALA A 156 -12.69 4.74 -7.04
CA ALA A 156 -11.86 5.05 -5.90
C ALA A 156 -10.52 5.67 -6.30
N PHE A 157 -9.99 5.29 -7.46
CA PHE A 157 -8.73 5.84 -7.97
C PHE A 157 -8.93 7.26 -8.50
N TYR A 158 -10.06 7.53 -9.15
CA TYR A 158 -10.50 8.90 -9.49
C TYR A 158 -10.47 9.80 -8.26
N ASP A 159 -11.15 9.37 -7.18
CA ASP A 159 -11.29 10.13 -5.93
C ASP A 159 -9.92 10.41 -5.28
N ILE A 160 -9.03 9.43 -5.26
CA ILE A 160 -7.68 9.58 -4.68
C ILE A 160 -6.80 10.51 -5.51
N VAL A 161 -6.81 10.39 -6.84
CA VAL A 161 -6.03 11.29 -7.70
C VAL A 161 -6.56 12.72 -7.60
N LYS A 162 -7.89 12.90 -7.57
CA LYS A 162 -8.49 14.21 -7.31
C LYS A 162 -8.12 14.73 -5.94
N LEU A 163 -8.15 13.92 -4.88
CA LEU A 163 -7.70 14.33 -3.54
C LEU A 163 -6.28 14.93 -3.57
N CYS A 164 -5.35 14.31 -4.31
CA CYS A 164 -4.00 14.83 -4.47
C CYS A 164 -3.96 16.20 -5.19
N TYR A 165 -4.81 16.43 -6.19
CA TYR A 165 -4.73 17.65 -7.03
C TYR A 165 -5.74 18.75 -6.69
N ASN A 166 -6.74 18.48 -5.86
CA ASN A 166 -7.82 19.42 -5.55
C ASN A 166 -7.34 20.60 -4.71
N ASP A 167 -6.36 20.39 -3.83
CA ASP A 167 -5.81 21.44 -2.99
C ASP A 167 -4.48 21.95 -3.57
N ARG A 168 -4.53 23.18 -4.11
CA ARG A 168 -3.37 23.85 -4.72
C ARG A 168 -2.27 24.21 -3.71
N SER A 169 -2.58 24.23 -2.42
CA SER A 169 -1.58 24.48 -1.38
C SER A 169 -0.62 23.29 -1.21
N LEU A 170 -1.03 22.11 -1.66
CA LEU A 170 -0.22 20.90 -1.61
C LEU A 170 0.86 20.93 -2.69
N LYS A 171 2.12 20.89 -2.25
CA LYS A 171 3.29 20.86 -3.14
C LYS A 171 3.23 19.66 -4.10
N ASN A 172 2.84 19.91 -5.34
CA ASN A 172 2.74 18.92 -6.42
C ASN A 172 1.88 17.69 -6.03
N GLY A 173 0.78 17.91 -5.32
CA GLY A 173 -0.17 16.89 -4.89
C GLY A 173 0.33 15.89 -3.85
N LEU A 174 1.32 16.29 -3.04
CA LEU A 174 1.83 15.51 -1.93
C LEU A 174 0.86 15.51 -0.75
N LEU A 175 0.50 14.33 -0.27
CA LEU A 175 -0.15 14.12 1.03
C LEU A 175 0.86 13.54 2.01
N ILE A 176 0.88 14.09 3.22
CA ILE A 176 1.74 13.64 4.31
C ILE A 176 0.88 13.09 5.45
N PHE A 177 1.38 12.04 6.09
CA PHE A 177 0.75 11.46 7.27
C PHE A 177 1.85 11.19 8.31
N PRO A 178 2.20 12.20 9.12
CA PRO A 178 3.29 12.07 10.07
C PRO A 178 3.01 11.00 11.14
N ILE A 179 4.05 10.27 11.51
CA ILE A 179 4.01 9.22 12.53
C ILE A 179 5.30 9.30 13.34
N TYR A 180 5.17 9.77 14.59
CA TYR A 180 6.28 9.90 15.52
C TYR A 180 6.15 8.90 16.67
N SER A 181 7.23 8.16 16.93
CA SER A 181 7.37 7.39 18.17
C SER A 181 7.70 8.33 19.33
N GLY A 182 7.47 7.89 20.57
CA GLY A 182 7.93 8.60 21.76
C GLY A 182 9.40 9.01 21.65
N LEU A 183 10.27 8.05 21.29
CA LEU A 183 11.71 8.29 21.16
C LEU A 183 12.07 9.41 20.17
N LYS A 184 11.35 9.51 19.04
CA LYS A 184 11.57 10.59 18.06
C LYS A 184 11.17 11.97 18.57
N LEU A 185 10.34 12.02 19.61
CA LEU A 185 9.95 13.25 20.31
C LEU A 185 10.66 13.42 21.65
N GLY A 186 11.67 12.60 21.96
CA GLY A 186 12.44 12.69 23.20
C GLY A 186 11.82 11.98 24.41
N PHE A 187 10.79 11.14 24.21
CA PHE A 187 10.14 10.37 25.28
C PHE A 187 10.52 8.88 25.20
N ASP A 188 11.20 8.36 26.21
CA ASP A 188 11.44 6.93 26.32
C ASP A 188 10.24 6.21 26.97
N LYS A 189 10.06 4.92 26.74
CA LYS A 189 9.01 4.15 27.40
C LYS A 189 9.13 4.21 28.93
N SER A 190 10.35 4.26 29.46
CA SER A 190 10.59 4.40 30.90
C SER A 190 10.14 5.75 31.47
N THR A 191 9.98 6.78 30.65
CA THR A 191 9.54 8.11 31.11
C THR A 191 8.03 8.22 31.31
N PHE A 192 7.25 7.25 30.82
CA PHE A 192 5.80 7.22 31.00
C PHE A 192 5.42 6.66 32.38
N THR A 193 5.66 7.43 33.44
CA THR A 193 5.39 7.03 34.83
C THR A 193 4.08 7.59 35.39
N THR A 194 3.60 8.70 34.84
CA THR A 194 2.38 9.41 35.27
C THR A 194 1.55 9.82 34.07
N ASN A 195 0.27 10.14 34.28
CA ASN A 195 -0.59 10.65 33.22
C ASN A 195 -0.06 11.96 32.64
N GLN A 196 0.60 12.80 33.45
CA GLN A 196 1.25 14.03 32.99
C GLN A 196 2.22 13.78 31.84
N HIS A 197 3.05 12.74 31.91
CA HIS A 197 3.99 12.42 30.82
C HIS A 197 3.29 12.03 29.50
N VAL A 198 2.10 11.42 29.58
CA VAL A 198 1.27 11.13 28.39
C VAL A 198 0.75 12.44 27.78
N LEU A 199 0.35 13.40 28.62
CA LEU A 199 -0.11 14.72 28.18
C LEU A 199 1.04 15.53 27.57
N ASP A 200 2.24 15.46 28.15
CA ASP A 200 3.43 16.13 27.62
C ASP A 200 3.83 15.57 26.25
N TYR A 201 3.77 14.24 26.09
CA TYR A 201 3.93 13.60 24.78
C TYR A 201 2.89 14.08 23.77
N SER A 202 1.62 14.20 24.19
CA SER A 202 0.54 14.70 23.32
C SER A 202 0.86 16.09 22.79
N LYS A 203 1.27 17.00 23.69
CA LYS A 203 1.56 18.39 23.35
C LYS A 203 2.75 18.52 22.40
N GLU A 204 3.81 17.77 22.66
CA GLU A 204 4.99 17.79 21.78
C GLU A 204 4.67 17.16 20.41
N LEU A 205 3.87 16.10 20.38
CA LEU A 205 3.35 15.54 19.13
C LEU A 205 2.52 16.57 18.38
N MET A 206 1.57 17.24 19.03
CA MET A 206 0.73 18.29 18.45
C MET A 206 1.58 19.40 17.83
N ARG A 207 2.53 19.96 18.58
CA ARG A 207 3.45 21.01 18.11
C ARG A 207 4.23 20.56 16.88
N ARG A 208 4.71 19.32 16.86
CA ARG A 208 5.41 18.76 15.70
C ARG A 208 4.50 18.61 14.48
N LEU A 209 3.25 18.19 14.69
CA LEU A 209 2.26 18.06 13.60
C LEU A 209 1.89 19.41 13.01
N GLU A 210 1.76 20.47 13.81
CA GLU A 210 1.52 21.84 13.33
C GLU A 210 2.67 22.32 12.42
N VAL A 211 3.92 22.07 12.81
CA VAL A 211 5.11 22.36 11.99
C VAL A 211 5.05 21.60 10.66
N ASP A 212 4.77 20.29 10.68
CA ASP A 212 4.67 19.51 9.45
C ASP A 212 3.52 20.00 8.55
N ILE A 213 2.37 20.38 9.10
CA ILE A 213 1.26 20.97 8.31
C ILE A 213 1.75 22.24 7.62
N LYS A 214 2.43 23.13 8.34
CA LYS A 214 2.98 24.37 7.78
C LYS A 214 4.01 24.08 6.68
N ASP A 215 4.98 23.22 6.94
CA ASP A 215 6.09 22.93 6.03
C ASP A 215 5.63 22.27 4.71
N TYR A 216 4.61 21.41 4.76
CA TYR A 216 4.20 20.59 3.61
C TYR A 216 2.91 21.06 2.92
N THR A 217 2.04 21.78 3.63
CA THR A 217 0.77 22.28 3.08
C THR A 217 0.69 23.80 2.99
N ASN A 218 1.65 24.53 3.56
CA ASN A 218 1.65 25.99 3.71
C ASN A 218 0.42 26.52 4.48
N LYS A 219 -0.27 25.68 5.25
CA LYS A 219 -1.40 26.08 6.11
C LYS A 219 -0.90 26.28 7.54
N GLU A 220 -1.41 27.30 8.20
CA GLU A 220 -1.18 27.52 9.63
C GLU A 220 -2.48 27.18 10.37
N ILE A 221 -2.47 26.08 11.12
CA ILE A 221 -3.64 25.51 11.79
C ILE A 221 -3.24 25.22 13.22
N SER A 222 -4.04 25.69 14.18
CA SER A 222 -3.92 25.27 15.57
C SER A 222 -4.63 23.93 15.78
N LEU A 223 -3.98 23.00 16.45
CA LEU A 223 -4.48 21.67 16.74
C LEU A 223 -5.03 21.53 18.17
N ASN A 224 -5.10 22.61 18.96
CA ASN A 224 -5.54 22.60 20.37
C ASN A 224 -6.90 21.92 20.57
N ASP A 225 -7.94 22.34 19.85
CA ASP A 225 -9.28 21.71 19.98
C ASP A 225 -9.27 20.22 19.61
N ALA A 226 -8.41 19.85 18.64
CA ALA A 226 -8.27 18.46 18.23
C ALA A 226 -7.53 17.64 19.29
N GLU A 227 -6.54 18.23 19.95
CA GLU A 227 -5.84 17.62 21.10
C GLU A 227 -6.80 17.43 22.27
N GLU A 228 -7.58 18.44 22.65
CA GLU A 228 -8.53 18.34 23.78
C GLU A 228 -9.53 17.19 23.58
N ARG A 229 -10.08 17.06 22.36
CA ARG A 229 -10.97 15.95 22.00
C ARG A 229 -10.28 14.59 22.09
N LEU A 230 -9.00 14.52 21.72
CA LEU A 230 -8.21 13.28 21.82
C LEU A 230 -7.97 12.91 23.28
N ILE A 231 -7.55 13.86 24.12
CA ILE A 231 -7.32 13.63 25.55
C ILE A 231 -8.61 13.19 26.25
N PHE A 232 -9.73 13.86 25.95
CA PHE A 232 -11.04 13.45 26.47
C PHE A 232 -11.38 12.01 26.10
N LYS A 233 -11.11 11.60 24.85
CA LYS A 233 -11.33 10.23 24.41
C LYS A 233 -10.41 9.21 25.10
N LEU A 234 -9.16 9.57 25.38
CA LEU A 234 -8.25 8.71 26.13
C LEU A 234 -8.73 8.46 27.56
N LYS A 235 -9.33 9.49 28.19
CA LYS A 235 -9.95 9.36 29.52
C LYS A 235 -11.19 8.45 29.48
N GLN A 236 -12.08 8.65 28.51
CA GLN A 236 -13.25 7.79 28.32
C GLN A 236 -12.89 6.32 28.04
N ASP A 237 -11.83 6.09 27.25
CA ASP A 237 -11.31 4.76 26.95
C ASP A 237 -10.54 4.13 28.13
N GLY A 238 -10.41 4.83 29.27
CA GLY A 238 -9.68 4.35 30.45
C GLY A 238 -8.17 4.21 30.24
N ILE A 239 -7.60 4.93 29.25
CA ILE A 239 -6.16 4.89 28.96
C ILE A 239 -5.37 5.74 29.94
N ILE A 240 -5.93 6.89 30.34
CA ILE A 240 -5.42 7.79 31.38
C ILE A 240 -6.57 8.16 32.32
N THR A 241 -6.26 8.61 33.54
CA THR A 241 -7.26 9.12 34.48
C THR A 241 -7.40 10.64 34.37
N ASP A 242 -8.32 11.23 35.13
CA ASP A 242 -8.50 12.68 35.16
C ASP A 242 -7.38 13.43 35.86
N ASN A 243 -6.70 12.80 36.82
CA ASN A 243 -5.63 13.40 37.58
C ASN A 243 -4.27 13.18 36.88
N PRO A 244 -3.55 14.25 36.48
CA PRO A 244 -2.24 14.12 35.84
C PRO A 244 -1.17 13.48 36.74
N CYS A 245 -1.31 13.60 38.06
CA CYS A 245 -0.36 13.07 39.03
C CYS A 245 -0.50 11.56 39.28
N ASP A 246 -1.59 10.93 38.83
CA ASP A 246 -1.77 9.49 38.99
C ASP A 246 -0.72 8.70 38.19
N LEU A 247 -0.34 7.54 38.73
CA LEU A 247 0.59 6.62 38.08
C LEU A 247 0.00 6.09 36.77
N PHE A 248 0.77 6.22 35.69
CA PHE A 248 0.41 5.65 34.40
C PHE A 248 0.73 4.16 34.37
N GLN A 249 -0.21 3.35 33.89
CA GLN A 249 -0.02 1.90 33.84
C GLN A 249 0.86 1.53 32.63
N PRO A 250 2.08 0.97 32.81
CA PRO A 250 3.00 0.72 31.68
C PRO A 250 2.44 -0.23 30.61
N LYS A 251 1.50 -1.11 30.98
CA LYS A 251 0.79 -2.00 30.04
C LYS A 251 -0.06 -1.24 29.01
N LEU A 252 -0.48 -0.01 29.32
CA LEU A 252 -1.31 0.83 28.45
C LEU A 252 -0.49 1.69 27.48
N TYR A 253 0.84 1.72 27.60
CA TYR A 253 1.73 2.52 26.73
C TYR A 253 1.46 2.32 25.23
N ASN A 254 1.45 1.06 24.79
CA ASN A 254 1.21 0.73 23.38
C ASN A 254 -0.23 1.07 22.95
N ALA A 255 -1.20 0.95 23.86
CA ALA A 255 -2.59 1.31 23.59
C ALA A 255 -2.71 2.83 23.41
N ALA A 256 -2.08 3.63 24.28
CA ALA A 256 -2.04 5.09 24.17
C ALA A 256 -1.43 5.53 22.84
N LEU A 257 -0.21 5.09 22.50
CA LEU A 257 0.44 5.45 21.24
C LEU A 257 -0.39 5.03 20.00
N SER A 258 -1.05 3.87 20.06
CA SER A 258 -1.95 3.42 19.00
C SER A 258 -3.16 4.35 18.82
N ARG A 259 -3.72 4.88 19.92
CA ARG A 259 -4.84 5.83 19.90
C ARG A 259 -4.42 7.17 19.34
N PHE A 260 -3.28 7.72 19.79
CA PHE A 260 -2.68 8.93 19.21
C PHE A 260 -2.50 8.80 17.70
N ARG A 261 -1.82 7.73 17.26
CA ARG A 261 -1.57 7.48 15.84
C ARG A 261 -2.87 7.38 15.04
N LYS A 262 -3.85 6.59 15.48
CA LYS A 262 -5.12 6.42 14.76
C LYS A 262 -5.91 7.73 14.67
N TYR A 263 -5.92 8.52 15.74
CA TYR A 263 -6.61 9.80 15.77
C TYR A 263 -5.99 10.78 14.78
N TRP A 264 -4.69 11.04 14.88
CA TRP A 264 -4.02 12.03 14.02
C TRP A 264 -4.00 11.63 12.55
N LEU A 265 -3.83 10.33 12.23
CA LEU A 265 -3.96 9.86 10.83
C LEU A 265 -5.35 10.13 10.26
N SER A 266 -6.39 9.93 11.06
CA SER A 266 -7.77 10.21 10.64
C SER A 266 -8.05 11.72 10.57
N TYR A 267 -7.46 12.49 11.47
CA TYR A 267 -7.55 13.95 11.47
C TYR A 267 -6.90 14.56 10.22
N PHE A 268 -5.68 14.14 9.86
CA PHE A 268 -5.03 14.57 8.62
C PHE A 268 -5.90 14.26 7.40
N LEU A 269 -6.39 13.03 7.30
CA LEU A 269 -7.21 12.61 6.17
C LEU A 269 -8.53 13.41 6.06
N ASN A 270 -9.25 13.55 7.17
CA ASN A 270 -10.61 14.08 7.15
C ASN A 270 -10.67 15.60 7.29
N GLN A 271 -9.79 16.20 8.09
CA GLN A 271 -9.84 17.62 8.45
C GLN A 271 -8.84 18.44 7.62
N ILE A 272 -7.64 17.91 7.35
CA ILE A 272 -6.63 18.64 6.56
C ILE A 272 -6.87 18.46 5.06
N TYR A 273 -7.20 17.24 4.63
CA TYR A 273 -7.41 16.90 3.21
C TYR A 273 -8.88 16.76 2.80
N ASN A 274 -9.82 16.91 3.74
CA ASN A 274 -11.26 16.85 3.48
C ASN A 274 -11.71 15.55 2.78
N TYR A 275 -11.11 14.42 3.14
CA TYR A 275 -11.52 13.11 2.61
C TYR A 275 -12.57 12.46 3.50
N LYS A 276 -13.68 12.02 2.90
CA LYS A 276 -14.87 11.54 3.62
C LYS A 276 -14.76 10.13 4.22
N TYR A 277 -13.76 9.35 3.82
CA TYR A 277 -13.67 7.94 4.20
C TYR A 277 -12.60 7.66 5.24
N SER A 278 -12.72 6.53 5.92
CA SER A 278 -11.77 6.17 6.99
C SER A 278 -10.35 5.96 6.47
N PHE A 279 -9.36 6.21 7.34
CA PHE A 279 -7.95 6.02 7.00
C PHE A 279 -7.61 4.59 6.60
N SER A 280 -8.31 3.58 7.15
CA SER A 280 -8.13 2.19 6.74
C SER A 280 -8.54 1.96 5.28
N THR A 281 -9.65 2.55 4.86
CA THR A 281 -10.18 2.47 3.49
C THR A 281 -9.25 3.21 2.53
N PHE A 282 -8.86 4.43 2.87
CA PHE A 282 -7.87 5.19 2.11
C PHE A 282 -6.56 4.42 1.96
N SER A 283 -6.02 3.90 3.07
CA SER A 283 -4.78 3.13 3.09
C SER A 283 -4.86 1.88 2.23
N LEU A 284 -6.02 1.26 2.10
CA LEU A 284 -6.19 0.09 1.24
C LEU A 284 -6.06 0.47 -0.24
N TRP A 285 -6.81 1.50 -0.64
CA TRP A 285 -6.86 1.93 -2.02
C TRP A 285 -5.53 2.50 -2.52
N ILE A 286 -4.80 3.27 -1.72
CA ILE A 286 -3.48 3.79 -2.14
C ILE A 286 -2.45 2.67 -2.36
N GLU A 287 -2.52 1.58 -1.59
CA GLU A 287 -1.58 0.45 -1.75
C GLU A 287 -1.96 -0.41 -2.97
N ARG A 288 -3.25 -0.51 -3.30
CA ARG A 288 -3.71 -1.08 -4.59
C ARG A 288 -3.28 -0.18 -5.76
N ALA A 289 -3.48 1.13 -5.64
CA ALA A 289 -3.09 2.14 -6.64
C ALA A 289 -1.58 2.10 -6.93
N LYS A 290 -0.76 1.85 -5.90
CA LYS A 290 0.69 1.66 -6.01
C LYS A 290 1.09 0.50 -6.90
N GLN A 291 0.35 -0.61 -6.86
CA GLN A 291 0.64 -1.80 -7.68
C GLN A 291 0.34 -1.59 -9.17
N ILE A 292 -0.36 -0.52 -9.53
CA ILE A 292 -0.75 -0.15 -10.90
C ILE A 292 0.06 1.06 -11.40
N GLY A 293 0.68 1.82 -10.50
CA GLY A 293 1.43 3.03 -10.82
C GLY A 293 0.58 4.29 -10.88
N ILE A 294 -0.57 4.31 -10.21
CA ILE A 294 -1.46 5.49 -10.13
C ILE A 294 -0.96 6.45 -9.05
N ILE A 295 -0.57 5.89 -7.90
CA ILE A 295 -0.10 6.61 -6.71
C ILE A 295 1.18 5.94 -6.25
N HIS A 296 2.14 6.70 -5.75
CA HIS A 296 3.22 6.16 -4.95
C HIS A 296 2.94 6.43 -3.47
N THR A 297 3.13 5.41 -2.63
CA THR A 297 3.01 5.52 -1.17
C THR A 297 4.18 4.83 -0.49
N THR A 298 4.76 5.47 0.52
CA THR A 298 5.88 4.91 1.29
C THR A 298 5.86 5.39 2.74
N GLU A 299 6.24 4.51 3.67
CA GLU A 299 6.46 4.83 5.09
C GLU A 299 7.96 4.97 5.43
N PHE A 300 8.83 4.87 4.41
CA PHE A 300 10.27 4.74 4.56
C PHE A 300 11.03 5.86 3.86
N PHE A 301 10.37 7.00 3.64
CA PHE A 301 11.04 8.14 3.04
C PHE A 301 12.14 8.63 4.00
N PRO A 302 13.40 8.76 3.54
CA PRO A 302 14.55 8.88 4.45
C PRO A 302 14.54 10.12 5.36
N ASP A 303 13.89 11.20 4.93
CA ASP A 303 13.88 12.49 5.64
C ASP A 303 12.52 12.79 6.30
N PHE A 304 11.60 11.81 6.34
CA PHE A 304 10.25 12.02 6.85
C PHE A 304 9.81 10.88 7.75
N SER A 305 9.36 11.22 8.96
CA SER A 305 8.81 10.26 9.91
C SER A 305 7.31 10.12 9.70
N GLY A 306 6.91 9.22 8.80
CA GLY A 306 5.51 9.01 8.51
C GLY A 306 5.30 8.39 7.13
N ARG A 307 4.08 8.51 6.62
CA ARG A 307 3.74 8.07 5.28
C ARG A 307 3.66 9.25 4.32
N LEU A 308 4.30 9.13 3.17
CA LEU A 308 4.10 10.01 2.02
C LEU A 308 3.21 9.34 0.99
N VAL A 309 2.32 10.11 0.39
CA VAL A 309 1.47 9.67 -0.73
C VAL A 309 1.52 10.75 -1.81
N PHE A 310 1.83 10.38 -3.04
CA PHE A 310 1.86 11.33 -4.16
C PHE A 310 1.42 10.66 -5.47
N PRO A 311 0.81 11.42 -6.39
CA PRO A 311 0.37 10.90 -7.67
C PRO A 311 1.57 10.62 -8.58
N THR A 312 1.51 9.46 -9.24
CA THR A 312 2.34 9.09 -10.41
C THR A 312 1.44 8.95 -11.64
N SER A 313 0.31 9.64 -11.63
CA SER A 313 -0.73 9.63 -12.65
C SER A 313 -1.46 10.96 -12.68
N VAL A 314 -2.22 11.20 -13.74
CA VAL A 314 -3.04 12.39 -13.93
C VAL A 314 -4.40 12.02 -14.49
N ILE A 315 -5.40 12.86 -14.22
CA ILE A 315 -6.71 12.79 -14.86
C ILE A 315 -6.86 13.98 -15.78
N HIS A 316 -6.97 13.74 -17.08
CA HIS A 316 -7.03 14.81 -18.08
C HIS A 316 -7.86 14.39 -19.30
N THR A 317 -8.43 15.35 -20.03
CA THR A 317 -9.24 15.07 -21.23
C THR A 317 -8.40 14.68 -22.44
N LYS A 318 -7.22 15.29 -22.59
CA LYS A 318 -6.27 15.00 -23.67
C LYS A 318 -4.83 15.08 -23.17
N ILE A 319 -4.01 14.07 -23.45
CA ILE A 319 -2.57 14.09 -23.13
C ILE A 319 -1.78 13.92 -24.40
N ASN A 320 -0.85 14.84 -24.66
CA ASN A 320 0.05 14.82 -25.83
C ASN A 320 1.45 14.29 -25.49
N ASN A 321 1.75 14.06 -24.21
CA ASN A 321 3.04 13.53 -23.77
C ASN A 321 3.02 11.98 -23.83
N SER A 322 3.96 11.39 -24.56
CA SER A 322 4.13 9.94 -24.74
C SER A 322 4.56 9.19 -23.48
N ASP A 323 5.04 9.90 -22.45
CA ASP A 323 5.40 9.30 -21.17
C ASP A 323 4.17 8.94 -20.32
N PHE A 324 2.96 9.30 -20.76
CA PHE A 324 1.72 8.94 -20.07
C PHE A 324 0.96 7.85 -20.82
N GLU A 325 0.66 6.75 -20.12
CA GLU A 325 -0.14 5.64 -20.64
C GLU A 325 -1.59 5.76 -20.12
N LYS A 326 -2.57 5.83 -21.03
CA LYS A 326 -3.99 5.81 -20.67
C LYS A 326 -4.36 4.43 -20.15
N VAL A 327 -4.89 4.36 -18.91
CA VAL A 327 -5.32 3.11 -18.28
C VAL A 327 -6.83 3.01 -18.11
N TYR A 328 -7.53 4.16 -18.09
CA TYR A 328 -8.99 4.22 -17.93
C TYR A 328 -9.57 5.47 -18.59
N GLU A 329 -10.82 5.37 -19.03
CA GLU A 329 -11.58 6.48 -19.61
C GLU A 329 -12.92 6.63 -18.87
N TYR A 330 -13.17 7.83 -18.37
CA TYR A 330 -14.37 8.15 -17.61
C TYR A 330 -15.50 8.60 -18.53
N PRO A 331 -16.77 8.42 -18.12
CA PRO A 331 -17.93 8.92 -18.89
C PRO A 331 -17.92 10.44 -19.16
N THR A 332 -17.18 11.20 -18.34
CA THR A 332 -16.97 12.64 -18.51
C THR A 332 -16.05 13.01 -19.69
N GLY A 333 -15.47 12.02 -20.40
CA GLY A 333 -14.45 12.22 -21.42
C GLY A 333 -13.04 12.49 -20.86
N GLN A 334 -12.89 12.46 -19.53
CA GLN A 334 -11.57 12.48 -18.90
C GLN A 334 -10.95 11.08 -18.95
N SER A 335 -9.63 11.01 -18.99
CA SER A 335 -8.87 9.76 -18.92
C SER A 335 -7.94 9.76 -17.72
N LEU A 336 -7.84 8.61 -17.03
CA LEU A 336 -6.77 8.36 -16.07
C LEU A 336 -5.55 7.83 -16.82
N CYS A 337 -4.42 8.52 -16.67
CA CYS A 337 -3.17 8.15 -17.32
C CYS A 337 -2.05 8.04 -16.29
N ILE A 338 -1.31 6.94 -16.32
CA ILE A 338 -0.14 6.71 -15.45
C ILE A 338 1.11 7.27 -16.11
N HIS A 339 2.01 7.85 -15.32
CA HIS A 339 3.31 8.30 -15.78
C HIS A 339 4.25 7.09 -15.89
N LYS A 340 4.53 6.70 -17.13
CA LYS A 340 5.30 5.52 -17.51
C LYS A 340 6.28 5.91 -18.63
N PRO A 341 7.32 6.70 -18.32
CA PRO A 341 8.31 7.12 -19.30
C PRO A 341 8.95 5.89 -19.96
N GLN A 342 9.24 6.01 -21.25
CA GLN A 342 9.85 4.92 -22.01
C GLN A 342 11.36 5.01 -21.98
N TRP A 343 12.03 3.89 -21.69
CA TRP A 343 13.50 3.83 -21.69
C TRP A 343 14.09 4.13 -23.07
N THR A 344 13.39 3.79 -24.15
CA THR A 344 13.88 4.03 -25.53
C THR A 344 14.06 5.51 -25.88
N ASN A 345 13.47 6.42 -25.10
CA ASN A 345 13.70 7.85 -25.23
C ASN A 345 14.98 8.25 -24.49
N SER A 346 15.99 8.72 -25.23
CA SER A 346 17.30 9.11 -24.67
C SER A 346 17.20 10.17 -23.58
N ASN A 347 16.27 11.12 -23.70
CA ASN A 347 16.08 12.16 -22.69
C ASN A 347 15.66 11.55 -21.34
N ASN A 348 14.81 10.53 -21.35
CA ASN A 348 14.37 9.83 -20.14
C ASN A 348 15.53 9.06 -19.49
N GLN A 349 16.41 8.46 -20.29
CA GLN A 349 17.61 7.78 -19.80
C GLN A 349 18.54 8.77 -19.09
N ASP A 350 18.91 9.85 -19.77
CA ASP A 350 19.83 10.87 -19.26
C ASP A 350 19.27 11.52 -17.99
N GLU A 351 17.98 11.85 -17.99
CA GLU A 351 17.32 12.45 -16.85
C GLU A 351 17.23 11.48 -15.66
N PHE A 352 16.99 10.19 -15.90
CA PHE A 352 17.00 9.19 -14.83
C PHE A 352 18.39 9.03 -14.20
N VAL A 353 19.44 8.87 -15.02
CA VAL A 353 20.83 8.74 -14.54
C VAL A 353 21.24 9.97 -13.74
N LYS A 354 20.90 11.17 -14.25
CA LYS A 354 21.16 12.43 -13.56
C LYS A 354 20.48 12.47 -12.18
N VAL A 355 19.18 12.18 -12.10
CA VAL A 355 18.45 12.22 -10.82
C VAL A 355 18.96 11.14 -9.87
N LEU A 356 19.27 9.94 -10.37
CA LEU A 356 19.86 8.87 -9.57
C LEU A 356 21.17 9.33 -8.90
N GLN A 357 22.04 10.01 -9.65
CA GLN A 357 23.28 10.57 -9.13
C GLN A 357 23.03 11.72 -8.14
N GLU A 358 22.17 12.67 -8.47
CA GLU A 358 21.85 13.82 -7.62
C GLU A 358 21.32 13.37 -6.24
N GLU A 359 20.36 12.45 -6.21
CA GLU A 359 19.76 11.96 -4.97
C GLU A 359 20.70 11.03 -4.19
N PHE A 360 21.60 10.31 -4.88
CA PHE A 360 22.69 9.57 -4.23
C PHE A 360 23.65 10.53 -3.51
N LEU A 361 24.11 11.58 -4.19
CA LEU A 361 25.02 12.57 -3.60
C LEU A 361 24.36 13.31 -2.43
N PHE A 362 23.06 13.58 -2.51
CA PHE A 362 22.30 14.12 -1.39
C PHE A 362 22.37 13.20 -0.17
N LEU A 363 22.03 11.91 -0.34
CA LEU A 363 22.04 10.93 0.76
C LEU A 363 23.45 10.71 1.32
N GLN A 364 24.46 10.66 0.44
CA GLN A 364 25.87 10.55 0.82
C GLN A 364 26.31 11.72 1.71
N LYS A 365 25.96 12.96 1.35
CA LYS A 365 26.29 14.16 2.14
C LYS A 365 25.60 14.13 3.50
N THR A 366 24.32 13.81 3.54
CA THR A 366 23.53 13.81 4.78
C THR A 366 23.98 12.70 5.73
N ARG A 367 24.34 11.52 5.21
CA ARG A 367 24.70 10.34 6.03
C ARG A 367 26.21 10.17 6.24
N LYS A 368 27.03 10.91 5.51
CA LYS A 368 28.50 10.85 5.55
C LYS A 368 29.04 9.43 5.27
N THR A 369 28.48 8.72 4.29
CA THR A 369 28.90 7.37 3.88
C THR A 369 28.80 7.18 2.36
N HIS A 370 29.72 6.40 1.78
CA HIS A 370 29.72 6.05 0.35
C HIS A 370 28.75 4.91 0.00
N PHE A 371 28.27 4.17 1.00
CA PHE A 371 27.34 3.06 0.83
C PHE A 371 25.95 3.49 1.27
N ILE A 372 25.05 3.58 0.31
CA ILE A 372 23.68 4.06 0.52
C ILE A 372 22.71 2.90 0.41
N ASN A 373 21.71 2.90 1.28
CA ASN A 373 20.58 2.00 1.17
C ASN A 373 19.84 2.28 -0.16
N LEU A 374 19.82 1.29 -1.04
CA LEU A 374 19.25 1.41 -2.37
C LEU A 374 17.75 1.71 -2.33
N LEU A 375 17.04 1.24 -1.31
CA LEU A 375 15.61 1.51 -1.16
C LEU A 375 15.35 2.95 -0.73
N ASP A 376 16.22 3.55 0.09
CA ASP A 376 16.09 4.96 0.41
C ASP A 376 16.33 5.83 -0.84
N LEU A 377 17.30 5.45 -1.67
CA LEU A 377 17.54 6.11 -2.96
C LEU A 377 16.33 5.94 -3.89
N LYS A 378 15.75 4.74 -3.98
CA LYS A 378 14.52 4.47 -4.75
C LYS A 378 13.41 5.44 -4.38
N GLU A 379 13.13 5.59 -3.08
CA GLU A 379 12.04 6.47 -2.64
C GLU A 379 12.27 7.93 -3.05
N ARG A 380 13.52 8.42 -2.97
CA ARG A 380 13.88 9.77 -3.39
C ARG A 380 13.76 9.97 -4.90
N VAL A 381 14.29 9.04 -5.69
CA VAL A 381 14.22 9.11 -7.16
C VAL A 381 12.77 9.03 -7.64
N CYS A 382 11.96 8.10 -7.10
CA CYS A 382 10.54 7.98 -7.41
C CYS A 382 9.79 9.27 -7.06
N PHE A 383 10.08 9.88 -5.90
CA PHE A 383 9.50 11.14 -5.49
C PHE A 383 9.86 12.30 -6.43
N LYS A 384 11.15 12.43 -6.77
CA LYS A 384 11.68 13.51 -7.62
C LYS A 384 11.18 13.42 -9.07
N LYS A 385 11.12 12.21 -9.62
CA LYS A 385 10.70 11.95 -11.01
C LYS A 385 9.21 11.70 -11.16
N ARG A 386 8.46 11.55 -10.05
CA ARG A 386 7.04 11.17 -10.05
C ARG A 386 6.76 9.90 -10.87
N ILE A 387 7.62 8.90 -10.71
CA ILE A 387 7.48 7.60 -11.40
C ILE A 387 7.06 6.50 -10.42
N PRO A 388 6.34 5.47 -10.88
CA PRO A 388 6.06 4.28 -10.09
C PRO A 388 7.34 3.52 -9.71
N GLY A 389 7.31 2.85 -8.56
CA GLY A 389 8.45 2.06 -8.08
C GLY A 389 8.93 0.97 -9.06
N PHE A 390 8.04 0.36 -9.86
CA PHE A 390 8.43 -0.65 -10.85
C PHE A 390 9.16 -0.04 -12.06
N ILE A 391 8.95 1.25 -12.36
CA ILE A 391 9.72 1.96 -13.39
C ILE A 391 11.13 2.25 -12.89
N PHE A 392 11.28 2.62 -11.62
CA PHE A 392 12.60 2.73 -11.02
C PHE A 392 13.38 1.41 -11.09
N ASP A 393 12.73 0.28 -10.76
CA ASP A 393 13.39 -1.03 -10.78
C ASP A 393 13.90 -1.39 -12.19
N ASP A 394 13.04 -1.23 -13.21
CA ASP A 394 13.39 -1.46 -14.62
C ASP A 394 14.51 -0.52 -15.11
N PHE A 395 14.40 0.77 -14.80
CA PHE A 395 15.39 1.77 -15.23
C PHE A 395 16.73 1.59 -14.52
N LEU A 396 16.72 1.20 -13.25
CA LEU A 396 17.94 0.89 -12.50
C LEU A 396 18.66 -0.33 -13.11
N GLU A 397 17.92 -1.38 -13.45
CA GLU A 397 18.51 -2.56 -14.10
C GLU A 397 19.16 -2.19 -15.43
N LYS A 398 18.47 -1.43 -16.28
CA LYS A 398 19.03 -0.98 -17.57
C LYS A 398 20.23 -0.06 -17.40
N THR A 399 20.16 0.87 -16.46
CA THR A 399 21.28 1.76 -16.10
C THR A 399 22.49 0.94 -15.64
N TYR A 400 22.27 -0.08 -14.82
CA TYR A 400 23.34 -0.95 -14.32
C TYR A 400 23.98 -1.77 -15.44
N LEU A 401 23.18 -2.28 -16.40
CA LEU A 401 23.71 -2.97 -17.58
C LEU A 401 24.55 -2.03 -18.46
N MET A 402 24.13 -0.78 -18.68
CA MET A 402 24.92 0.23 -19.39
C MET A 402 26.22 0.56 -18.65
N ASN A 403 26.18 0.65 -17.32
CA ASN A 403 27.37 0.84 -16.47
C ASN A 403 28.39 -0.29 -16.65
N LEU A 404 27.95 -1.55 -16.68
CA LEU A 404 28.85 -2.70 -16.89
C LEU A 404 29.51 -2.67 -18.28
N LYS A 405 28.85 -2.07 -19.27
CA LYS A 405 29.40 -1.89 -20.63
C LYS A 405 30.25 -0.62 -20.80
N GLY A 406 30.33 0.24 -19.77
CA GLY A 406 31.02 1.53 -19.87
C GLY A 406 30.27 2.58 -20.71
N GLU A 407 28.98 2.40 -20.93
CA GLU A 407 28.14 3.29 -21.76
C GLU A 407 27.65 4.53 -20.98
N ILE A 408 27.84 4.57 -19.66
CA ILE A 408 27.56 5.74 -18.82
C ILE A 408 28.82 6.20 -18.07
N ARG A 409 28.87 7.50 -17.75
CA ARG A 409 30.04 8.13 -17.10
C ARG A 409 30.18 7.79 -15.61
N VAL A 410 29.07 7.41 -14.97
CA VAL A 410 29.05 7.08 -13.56
C VAL A 410 29.39 5.61 -13.36
N LYS A 411 30.20 5.31 -12.35
CA LYS A 411 30.52 3.94 -11.93
C LYS A 411 29.58 3.54 -10.80
N ILE A 412 28.69 2.58 -11.07
CA ILE A 412 27.70 2.08 -10.11
C ILE A 412 28.15 0.70 -9.59
N SER A 413 28.21 0.55 -8.27
CA SER A 413 28.31 -0.75 -7.60
C SER A 413 26.99 -1.07 -6.89
N LEU A 414 26.57 -2.33 -6.95
CA LEU A 414 25.36 -2.83 -6.29
C LEU A 414 25.70 -4.07 -5.47
N GLU A 415 25.39 -4.02 -4.18
CA GLU A 415 25.71 -5.07 -3.21
C GLU A 415 24.45 -5.67 -2.59
N ALA A 416 24.53 -6.96 -2.23
CA ALA A 416 23.45 -7.71 -1.61
C ALA A 416 23.44 -7.58 -0.08
N ASP A 417 24.57 -7.14 0.50
CA ASP A 417 24.75 -6.98 1.95
C ASP A 417 23.76 -5.97 2.53
N LYS A 418 23.51 -6.11 3.82
CA LYS A 418 22.68 -5.16 4.58
C LYS A 418 23.56 -4.23 5.38
N LEU A 419 23.16 -2.98 5.49
CA LEU A 419 23.88 -2.04 6.34
C LEU A 419 23.68 -2.45 7.83
N PRO A 420 24.66 -2.22 8.73
CA PRO A 420 24.53 -2.53 10.15
C PRO A 420 23.32 -1.88 10.85
N GLN A 421 22.76 -0.82 10.26
CA GLN A 421 21.56 -0.14 10.76
C GLN A 421 20.26 -0.93 10.45
N GLU A 422 20.30 -1.91 9.55
CA GLU A 422 19.15 -2.71 9.10
C GLU A 422 19.02 -4.05 9.86
N THR A 423 20.03 -4.48 10.61
CA THR A 423 20.05 -5.77 11.29
C THR A 423 19.15 -5.82 12.54
N ASN A 424 18.90 -4.69 13.20
CA ASN A 424 18.15 -4.65 14.47
C ASN A 424 16.63 -4.44 14.32
N ALA A 425 16.13 -4.02 13.14
CA ALA A 425 14.71 -3.76 12.90
C ALA A 425 14.06 -4.93 12.12
N MET A 426 13.98 -6.10 12.75
CA MET A 426 13.45 -7.34 12.14
C MET A 426 12.04 -7.22 11.52
N TYR A 427 11.23 -6.23 11.94
CA TYR A 427 9.82 -6.11 11.59
C TYR A 427 9.48 -5.22 10.38
N LEU A 428 10.47 -4.58 9.76
CA LEU A 428 10.28 -3.72 8.58
C LEU A 428 11.30 -4.05 7.49
N LYS A 429 11.56 -5.35 7.29
CA LYS A 429 12.35 -5.78 6.14
C LYS A 429 11.56 -5.36 4.89
N ARG A 430 12.11 -4.42 4.12
CA ARG A 430 11.60 -4.02 2.81
C ARG A 430 12.08 -5.07 1.80
N GLU A 431 11.32 -5.28 0.73
CA GLU A 431 11.77 -6.18 -0.33
C GLU A 431 13.01 -5.60 -1.01
N PRO A 432 14.11 -6.35 -1.12
CA PRO A 432 15.29 -5.93 -1.87
C PRO A 432 14.97 -5.75 -3.35
N ILE A 433 15.76 -4.95 -4.05
CA ILE A 433 15.58 -4.73 -5.50
C ILE A 433 16.26 -5.85 -6.27
N LEU A 434 15.55 -6.52 -7.17
CA LEU A 434 16.12 -7.51 -8.06
C LEU A 434 16.81 -6.80 -9.23
N VAL A 435 18.12 -7.00 -9.39
CA VAL A 435 18.90 -6.48 -10.51
C VAL A 435 19.78 -7.60 -11.05
N ASN A 436 19.66 -7.91 -12.35
CA ASN A 436 20.41 -8.97 -13.00
C ASN A 436 20.29 -10.33 -12.26
N GLY A 437 19.05 -10.70 -11.90
CA GLY A 437 18.73 -11.94 -11.21
C GLY A 437 19.20 -12.03 -9.74
N LYS A 438 19.78 -10.97 -9.17
CA LYS A 438 20.26 -10.95 -7.78
C LYS A 438 19.61 -9.82 -6.99
N TYR A 439 19.25 -10.10 -5.73
CA TYR A 439 18.72 -9.10 -4.82
C TYR A 439 19.82 -8.15 -4.34
N LYS A 440 19.53 -6.84 -4.38
CA LYS A 440 20.43 -5.75 -4.04
C LYS A 440 19.81 -4.85 -2.98
N ASN A 441 20.63 -4.41 -2.04
CA ASN A 441 20.23 -3.58 -0.90
C ASN A 441 21.07 -2.30 -0.78
N ILE A 442 22.30 -2.34 -1.29
CA ILE A 442 23.26 -1.24 -1.19
C ILE A 442 23.67 -0.79 -2.59
N ILE A 443 23.84 0.52 -2.74
CA ILE A 443 24.38 1.16 -3.93
C ILE A 443 25.52 2.11 -3.54
N SER A 444 26.56 2.14 -4.38
CA SER A 444 27.56 3.21 -4.40
C SER A 444 27.70 3.74 -5.83
N ILE A 445 27.85 5.06 -5.95
CA ILE A 445 28.04 5.74 -7.24
C ILE A 445 29.30 6.61 -7.13
N ASN A 446 30.28 6.33 -7.98
CA ASN A 446 31.50 7.11 -8.12
C ASN A 446 31.55 7.77 -9.50
N TYR A 447 32.19 8.94 -9.57
CA TYR A 447 32.43 9.57 -10.87
C TYR A 447 33.59 8.85 -11.55
N GLY A 448 33.35 8.23 -12.72
CA GLY A 448 34.43 7.77 -13.56
C GLY A 448 35.10 8.99 -14.18
N GLY A 449 36.32 9.31 -13.77
CA GLY A 449 37.17 10.20 -14.55
C GLY A 449 37.30 9.66 -15.97
N LYS A 450 37.25 10.56 -16.97
CA LYS A 450 37.63 10.21 -18.35
C LYS A 450 39.11 9.88 -18.42
#